data_AF-A0A968VJJ5-F1
#
_entry.id   AF-A0A968VJJ5-F1
#
_cell.length_a   1.000
_cell.length_b   1.000
_cell.length_c   1.000
_cell.angle_alpha   90.00
_cell.angle_beta   90.00
_cell.angle_gamma   90.00
#
_symmetry.space_group_name_H-M   'P 1'
#
loop_
_entity.id
_entity.type
_entity.pdbx_description
1 polymer ?
#
loop_
_entity_poly.entity_id
_entity_poly.type
_entity_poly.pdbx_seq_one_letter_code
_entity_poly.pdbx_strand_id
1 'polypeptide(L)'
;MLLNFNEDVQAGTGSITIDAVGDNRVIDITDPQVVFAGFTVTITPTTPLLNGVTYTVTIPAGAIEDTNGNHPSDGVTFSFSTVDAATSVVVNTIVDENGAGATCSLREALQTVNTQVAFGGCELASSNIITFDPAVFVDPGTVQTITLNSSLGELVIDAMTPVEIQALPGSSGAGKGCQPYSCAAGCTDCCATIDGLIIAQG
;
A
#
# COMPACT_ATOMS: atom_id res chain seq x y z
N MET A 1 17.66 -2.33 -2.35
CA MET A 1 18.56 -2.94 -1.34
C MET A 1 19.63 -1.92 -0.97
N LEU A 2 20.07 -1.87 0.29
CA LEU A 2 21.10 -0.95 0.76
C LEU A 2 22.24 -1.74 1.42
N LEU A 3 23.45 -1.57 0.91
CA LEU A 3 24.68 -2.14 1.46
C LEU A 3 25.48 -1.03 2.12
N ASN A 4 25.99 -1.30 3.32
CA ASN A 4 26.82 -0.37 4.08
C ASN A 4 28.23 -0.93 4.20
N PHE A 5 29.20 -0.08 3.90
CA PHE A 5 30.63 -0.34 4.04
C PHE A 5 31.20 0.52 5.17
N ASN A 6 32.39 0.17 5.62
CA ASN A 6 33.13 0.92 6.64
C ASN A 6 34.00 2.05 6.06
N GLU A 7 34.05 2.17 4.73
CA GLU A 7 34.79 3.17 3.98
C GLU A 7 34.09 3.48 2.66
N ASP A 8 34.54 4.55 1.98
CA ASP A 8 33.98 4.95 0.70
C ASP A 8 34.33 3.93 -0.39
N VAL A 9 33.32 3.55 -1.18
CA VAL A 9 33.42 2.53 -2.22
C VAL A 9 32.99 3.05 -3.58
N GLN A 10 33.48 2.39 -4.62
CA GLN A 10 33.18 2.66 -6.02
C GLN A 10 32.94 1.37 -6.81
N ALA A 11 32.45 1.52 -8.04
CA ALA A 11 32.30 0.42 -8.97
C ALA A 11 33.69 -0.06 -9.44
N GLY A 12 33.95 -1.36 -9.27
CA GLY A 12 35.05 -2.06 -9.91
C GLY A 12 34.60 -2.70 -11.22
N THR A 13 34.67 -4.03 -11.32
CA THR A 13 34.27 -4.77 -12.52
C THR A 13 33.41 -6.00 -12.23
N GLY A 14 32.48 -6.31 -13.14
CA GLY A 14 31.64 -7.49 -13.07
C GLY A 14 30.16 -7.13 -12.92
N SER A 15 29.37 -8.14 -12.55
CA SER A 15 27.91 -8.02 -12.47
C SER A 15 27.40 -8.69 -11.20
N ILE A 16 26.38 -8.09 -10.61
CA ILE A 16 25.63 -8.62 -9.48
C ILE A 16 24.58 -9.58 -10.02
N THR A 17 24.49 -10.80 -9.46
CA THR A 17 23.37 -11.70 -9.73
C THR A 17 22.36 -11.66 -8.59
N ILE A 18 21.08 -11.69 -8.94
CA ILE A 18 19.95 -11.76 -8.00
C ILE A 18 19.09 -12.92 -8.47
N ASP A 19 19.24 -14.06 -7.79
CA ASP A 19 18.72 -15.35 -8.22
C ASP A 19 17.59 -15.83 -7.30
N ALA A 20 16.47 -16.23 -7.89
CA ALA A 20 15.39 -16.95 -7.25
C ALA A 20 14.69 -17.92 -8.22
N VAL A 21 13.85 -18.80 -7.69
CA VAL A 21 13.04 -19.70 -8.51
C VAL A 21 12.05 -18.87 -9.34
N GLY A 22 12.24 -18.87 -10.67
CA GLY A 22 11.36 -18.14 -11.60
C GLY A 22 11.72 -16.68 -11.83
N ASP A 23 12.77 -16.16 -11.19
CA ASP A 23 13.28 -14.80 -11.42
C ASP A 23 14.79 -14.76 -11.22
N ASN A 24 15.53 -14.55 -12.31
CA ASN A 24 16.99 -14.44 -12.29
C ASN A 24 17.39 -13.14 -12.99
N ARG A 25 18.20 -12.33 -12.32
CA ARG A 25 18.63 -11.02 -12.79
C ARG A 25 20.13 -10.91 -12.72
N VAL A 26 20.70 -10.31 -13.77
CA VAL A 26 22.10 -9.94 -13.83
C VAL A 26 22.16 -8.43 -14.06
N ILE A 27 22.79 -7.72 -13.15
CA ILE A 27 22.91 -6.26 -13.15
C ILE A 27 24.39 -5.92 -13.23
N ASP A 28 24.82 -5.26 -14.30
CA ASP A 28 26.20 -4.77 -14.39
C ASP A 28 26.49 -3.78 -13.25
N ILE A 29 27.69 -3.80 -12.70
CA ILE A 29 28.01 -2.92 -11.57
C ILE A 29 27.94 -1.43 -11.95
N THR A 30 28.07 -1.11 -13.23
CA THR A 30 27.98 0.25 -13.76
C THR A 30 26.56 0.64 -14.21
N ASP A 31 25.59 -0.28 -14.09
CA ASP A 31 24.20 -0.03 -14.46
C ASP A 31 23.57 1.03 -13.54
N PRO A 32 22.67 1.91 -14.04
CA PRO A 32 21.98 2.90 -13.22
C PRO A 32 21.17 2.35 -12.05
N GLN A 33 20.84 1.06 -12.06
CA GLN A 33 20.24 0.35 -10.93
C GLN A 33 21.18 0.26 -9.72
N VAL A 34 22.48 0.46 -9.89
CA VAL A 34 23.50 0.46 -8.83
C VAL A 34 24.00 1.88 -8.61
N VAL A 35 23.76 2.41 -7.41
CA VAL A 35 24.15 3.78 -7.04
C VAL A 35 25.12 3.73 -5.88
N PHE A 36 26.30 4.29 -6.10
CA PHE A 36 27.35 4.47 -5.09
C PHE A 36 27.26 5.86 -4.47
N ALA A 37 27.25 5.93 -3.15
CA ALA A 37 27.22 7.18 -2.39
C ALA A 37 28.07 7.06 -1.12
N GLY A 38 29.34 7.46 -1.22
CA GLY A 38 30.33 7.30 -0.16
C GLY A 38 30.48 5.83 0.23
N PHE A 39 30.23 5.51 1.49
CA PHE A 39 30.27 4.15 2.03
C PHE A 39 28.97 3.34 1.82
N THR A 40 28.04 3.82 1.00
CA THR A 40 26.76 3.13 0.75
C THR A 40 26.59 2.76 -0.71
N VAL A 41 26.04 1.57 -0.95
CA VAL A 41 25.65 1.10 -2.29
C VAL A 41 24.18 0.74 -2.28
N THR A 42 23.42 1.38 -3.16
CA THR A 42 21.99 1.10 -3.34
C THR A 42 21.78 0.34 -4.64
N ILE A 43 21.12 -0.82 -4.56
CA ILE A 43 20.74 -1.62 -5.72
C ILE A 43 19.22 -1.59 -5.83
N THR A 44 18.70 -1.02 -6.92
CA THR A 44 17.27 -0.87 -7.21
C THR A 44 16.98 -1.48 -8.57
N PRO A 45 16.54 -2.75 -8.63
CA PRO A 45 16.11 -3.35 -9.88
C PRO A 45 15.00 -2.52 -10.57
N THR A 46 15.07 -2.39 -11.89
CA THR A 46 14.13 -1.62 -12.73
C THR A 46 12.71 -2.17 -12.67
N THR A 47 12.58 -3.49 -12.61
CA THR A 47 11.30 -4.17 -12.38
C THR A 47 11.20 -4.62 -10.92
N PRO A 48 9.99 -4.54 -10.31
CA PRO A 48 9.79 -5.08 -8.96
C PRO A 48 10.18 -6.55 -8.87
N LEU A 49 10.75 -6.96 -7.74
CA LEU A 49 10.98 -8.36 -7.41
C LEU A 49 9.63 -9.07 -7.21
N LEU A 50 9.59 -10.38 -7.45
CA LEU A 50 8.43 -11.20 -7.14
C LEU A 50 8.20 -11.22 -5.63
N ASN A 51 6.94 -11.14 -5.21
CA ASN A 51 6.55 -11.16 -3.81
C ASN A 51 6.59 -12.59 -3.24
N GLY A 52 6.83 -12.71 -1.93
CA GLY A 52 6.87 -14.00 -1.23
C GLY A 52 8.05 -14.91 -1.61
N VAL A 53 9.06 -14.39 -2.33
CA VAL A 53 10.18 -15.16 -2.85
C VAL A 53 11.47 -14.87 -2.08
N THR A 54 12.27 -15.92 -1.87
CA THR A 54 13.64 -15.81 -1.34
C THR A 54 14.64 -15.66 -2.48
N TYR A 55 15.36 -14.54 -2.48
CA TYR A 55 16.42 -14.23 -3.42
C TYR A 55 17.79 -14.48 -2.79
N THR A 56 18.72 -14.98 -3.61
CA THR A 56 20.14 -15.02 -3.30
C THR A 56 20.87 -14.02 -4.18
N VAL A 57 21.58 -13.10 -3.55
CA VAL A 57 22.37 -12.08 -4.23
C VAL A 57 23.83 -12.49 -4.19
N THR A 58 24.49 -12.47 -5.35
CA THR A 58 25.93 -12.71 -5.46
C THR A 58 26.61 -11.48 -6.05
N ILE A 59 27.56 -10.94 -5.31
CA ILE A 59 28.43 -9.85 -5.73
C ILE A 59 29.84 -10.44 -5.85
N PRO A 60 30.39 -10.61 -7.06
CA PRO A 60 31.71 -11.22 -7.22
C PRO A 60 32.81 -10.32 -6.64
N ALA A 61 33.95 -10.93 -6.28
CA ALA A 61 35.12 -10.19 -5.83
C ALA A 61 35.54 -9.14 -6.88
N GLY A 62 35.88 -7.94 -6.43
CA GLY A 62 36.27 -6.84 -7.32
C GLY A 62 35.12 -6.15 -8.05
N ALA A 63 33.86 -6.56 -7.83
CA ALA A 63 32.72 -5.77 -8.31
C ALA A 63 32.60 -4.47 -7.52
N ILE A 64 32.77 -4.51 -6.20
CA ILE A 64 32.80 -3.33 -5.35
C ILE A 64 34.20 -3.24 -4.74
N GLU A 65 34.82 -2.08 -4.88
CA GLU A 65 36.17 -1.78 -4.38
C GLU A 65 36.18 -0.43 -3.65
N ASP A 66 37.17 -0.22 -2.78
CA ASP A 66 37.42 1.09 -2.20
C ASP A 66 38.03 2.06 -3.25
N THR A 67 38.19 3.33 -2.87
CA THR A 67 38.79 4.34 -3.75
C THR A 67 40.25 4.08 -4.15
N ASN A 68 40.93 3.14 -3.49
CA ASN A 68 42.28 2.69 -3.79
C ASN A 68 42.31 1.40 -4.62
N GLY A 69 41.16 0.84 -5.00
CA GLY A 69 41.04 -0.42 -5.75
C GLY A 69 41.20 -1.67 -4.89
N ASN A 70 41.13 -1.56 -3.56
CA ASN A 70 41.13 -2.72 -2.68
C ASN A 70 39.72 -3.29 -2.59
N HIS A 71 39.63 -4.61 -2.57
CA HIS A 71 38.39 -5.33 -2.37
C HIS A 71 38.65 -6.64 -1.63
N PRO A 72 37.65 -7.24 -0.98
CA PRO A 72 37.76 -8.59 -0.47
C PRO A 72 38.17 -9.57 -1.57
N SER A 73 39.01 -10.56 -1.24
CA SER A 73 39.44 -11.58 -2.19
C SER A 73 38.30 -12.48 -2.64
N ASP A 74 37.30 -12.66 -1.79
CA ASP A 74 36.10 -13.43 -2.06
C ASP A 74 34.93 -12.50 -2.37
N GLY A 75 34.01 -12.99 -3.21
CA GLY A 75 32.73 -12.33 -3.42
C GLY A 75 31.85 -12.40 -2.17
N VAL A 76 30.80 -11.59 -2.15
CA VAL A 76 29.79 -11.59 -1.11
C VAL A 76 28.52 -12.24 -1.63
N THR A 77 28.01 -13.23 -0.89
CA THR A 77 26.71 -13.83 -1.14
C THR A 77 25.83 -13.69 0.08
N PHE A 78 24.59 -13.23 -0.11
CA PHE A 78 23.59 -13.15 0.96
C PHE A 78 22.20 -13.41 0.39
N SER A 79 21.25 -13.73 1.27
CA SER A 79 19.87 -13.99 0.87
C SER A 79 18.91 -13.13 1.66
N PHE A 80 17.79 -12.77 1.04
CA PHE A 80 16.67 -12.10 1.68
C PHE A 80 15.36 -12.60 1.08
N SER A 81 14.27 -12.44 1.80
CA SER A 81 12.93 -12.76 1.31
C SER A 81 12.14 -11.47 1.11
N THR A 82 11.48 -11.35 -0.03
CA THR A 82 10.44 -10.33 -0.22
C THR A 82 9.21 -10.72 0.58
N VAL A 83 8.48 -9.73 1.07
CA VAL A 83 7.16 -9.96 1.67
C VAL A 83 6.17 -10.42 0.59
N ASP A 84 5.14 -11.16 0.98
CA ASP A 84 4.01 -11.46 0.10
C ASP A 84 3.30 -10.18 -0.34
N ALA A 85 2.63 -10.26 -1.49
CA ALA A 85 1.75 -9.19 -1.90
C ALA A 85 0.62 -9.09 -0.89
N ALA A 86 0.40 -7.90 -0.32
CA ALA A 86 -0.78 -7.62 0.47
C ALA A 86 -2.01 -7.76 -0.42
N THR A 87 -2.87 -8.73 -0.14
CA THR A 87 -4.21 -8.82 -0.73
C THR A 87 -5.17 -8.09 0.20
N SER A 88 -6.27 -7.55 -0.34
CA SER A 88 -7.34 -6.91 0.43
C SER A 88 -8.59 -7.77 0.42
N VAL A 89 -9.41 -7.67 1.46
CA VAL A 89 -10.77 -8.23 1.44
C VAL A 89 -11.62 -7.36 0.54
N VAL A 90 -12.23 -7.95 -0.50
CA VAL A 90 -12.95 -7.18 -1.53
C VAL A 90 -14.46 -7.24 -1.29
N VAL A 91 -15.07 -6.09 -0.99
CA VAL A 91 -16.52 -5.93 -0.96
C VAL A 91 -17.04 -5.88 -2.39
N ASN A 92 -17.82 -6.89 -2.79
CA ASN A 92 -18.31 -7.07 -4.16
C ASN A 92 -19.84 -7.04 -4.26
N THR A 93 -20.53 -6.61 -3.19
CA THR A 93 -21.98 -6.38 -3.19
C THR A 93 -22.35 -5.18 -2.32
N ILE A 94 -23.41 -4.47 -2.71
CA ILE A 94 -24.08 -3.45 -1.87
C ILE A 94 -25.11 -4.06 -0.93
N VAL A 95 -25.50 -5.32 -1.16
CA VAL A 95 -26.50 -6.00 -0.34
C VAL A 95 -25.81 -6.49 0.92
N ASP A 96 -26.33 -6.08 2.08
CA ASP A 96 -25.92 -6.63 3.36
C ASP A 96 -26.52 -8.03 3.53
N GLU A 97 -25.66 -9.05 3.48
CA GLU A 97 -26.06 -10.46 3.53
C GLU A 97 -25.41 -11.25 4.67
N ASN A 98 -24.87 -10.57 5.69
CA ASN A 98 -24.23 -11.13 6.89
C ASN A 98 -24.28 -12.67 7.09
N GLY A 99 -23.25 -13.38 6.64
CA GLY A 99 -23.11 -14.82 6.87
C GLY A 99 -24.05 -15.67 6.00
N ALA A 100 -24.62 -15.09 4.96
CA ALA A 100 -25.43 -15.75 3.94
C ALA A 100 -24.94 -15.34 2.54
N GLY A 101 -25.34 -16.13 1.54
CA GLY A 101 -24.97 -15.88 0.15
C GLY A 101 -23.49 -16.10 -0.17
N ALA A 102 -23.09 -15.69 -1.37
CA ALA A 102 -21.77 -15.97 -1.94
C ALA A 102 -20.96 -14.70 -2.23
N THR A 103 -21.57 -13.52 -2.09
CA THR A 103 -20.89 -12.24 -2.24
C THR A 103 -20.40 -11.73 -0.88
N CYS A 104 -19.46 -10.79 -0.92
CA CYS A 104 -18.81 -10.22 0.25
C CYS A 104 -19.37 -8.82 0.49
N SER A 105 -20.20 -8.68 1.52
CA SER A 105 -20.74 -7.41 2.00
C SER A 105 -19.76 -6.70 2.93
N LEU A 106 -19.90 -5.38 3.11
CA LEU A 106 -18.99 -4.60 3.97
C LEU A 106 -18.93 -5.14 5.41
N ARG A 107 -20.05 -5.61 5.94
CA ARG A 107 -20.12 -6.21 7.27
C ARG A 107 -19.24 -7.44 7.40
N GLU A 108 -19.31 -8.32 6.41
CA GLU A 108 -18.55 -9.56 6.39
C GLU A 108 -17.07 -9.27 6.17
N ALA A 109 -16.74 -8.23 5.38
CA ALA A 109 -15.38 -7.78 5.19
C ALA A 109 -14.77 -7.27 6.50
N LEU A 110 -15.51 -6.46 7.26
CA LEU A 110 -15.11 -5.97 8.58
C LEU A 110 -14.90 -7.12 9.57
N GLN A 111 -15.79 -8.12 9.60
CA GLN A 111 -15.61 -9.30 10.45
C GLN A 111 -14.39 -10.11 10.03
N THR A 112 -14.19 -10.30 8.72
CA THR A 112 -13.04 -11.03 8.18
C THR A 112 -11.73 -10.39 8.58
N VAL A 113 -11.58 -9.06 8.44
CA VAL A 113 -10.34 -8.37 8.84
C VAL A 113 -10.16 -8.29 10.35
N ASN A 114 -11.24 -8.15 11.13
CA ASN A 114 -11.12 -8.07 12.59
C ASN A 114 -10.80 -9.43 13.23
N THR A 115 -11.33 -10.51 12.67
CA THR A 115 -11.16 -11.86 13.23
C THR A 115 -10.03 -12.63 12.56
N GLN A 116 -9.52 -12.15 11.42
CA GLN A 116 -8.52 -12.85 10.60
C GLN A 116 -8.98 -14.23 10.13
N VAL A 117 -10.29 -14.38 9.88
CA VAL A 117 -10.92 -15.61 9.41
C VAL A 117 -11.94 -15.25 8.33
N ALA A 118 -11.99 -16.02 7.25
CA ALA A 118 -13.01 -15.84 6.20
C ALA A 118 -14.42 -15.95 6.81
N PHE A 119 -15.30 -15.02 6.46
CA PHE A 119 -16.68 -14.97 6.96
C PHE A 119 -17.66 -14.59 5.84
N GLY A 120 -18.80 -15.29 5.75
CA GLY A 120 -19.76 -15.11 4.66
C GLY A 120 -19.14 -15.43 3.30
N GLY A 121 -19.39 -14.58 2.29
CA GLY A 121 -18.73 -14.66 0.99
C GLY A 121 -17.37 -13.96 0.91
N CYS A 122 -16.81 -13.44 2.02
CA CYS A 122 -15.52 -12.78 2.04
C CYS A 122 -14.36 -13.76 2.26
N GLU A 123 -13.41 -13.77 1.33
CA GLU A 123 -12.14 -14.49 1.49
C GLU A 123 -11.19 -13.72 2.41
N LEU A 124 -10.39 -14.47 3.19
CA LEU A 124 -9.35 -13.88 4.02
C LEU A 124 -8.24 -13.32 3.13
N ALA A 125 -7.83 -12.09 3.43
CA ALA A 125 -6.74 -11.43 2.76
C ALA A 125 -5.46 -11.46 3.62
N SER A 126 -4.28 -11.33 3.00
CA SER A 126 -3.00 -11.25 3.70
C SER A 126 -2.75 -9.90 4.38
N SER A 127 -3.73 -8.98 4.30
CA SER A 127 -3.68 -7.66 4.94
C SER A 127 -5.02 -7.28 5.56
N ASN A 128 -5.00 -6.23 6.39
CA ASN A 128 -6.18 -5.66 7.04
C ASN A 128 -6.81 -4.54 6.19
N ILE A 129 -6.71 -4.66 4.87
CA ILE A 129 -7.24 -3.69 3.93
C ILE A 129 -8.58 -4.21 3.40
N ILE A 130 -9.61 -3.37 3.46
CA ILE A 130 -10.88 -3.59 2.78
C ILE A 130 -10.90 -2.72 1.53
N THR A 131 -11.16 -3.33 0.38
CA THR A 131 -11.31 -2.65 -0.92
C THR A 131 -12.72 -2.88 -1.42
N PHE A 132 -13.29 -1.92 -2.15
CA PHE A 132 -14.58 -2.10 -2.83
C PHE A 132 -14.34 -2.41 -4.30
N ASP A 133 -15.00 -3.44 -4.82
CA ASP A 133 -14.99 -3.75 -6.24
C ASP A 133 -15.61 -2.57 -7.02
N PRO A 134 -14.88 -1.95 -7.97
CA PRO A 134 -15.40 -0.90 -8.82
C PRO A 134 -16.74 -1.23 -9.49
N ALA A 135 -16.99 -2.50 -9.82
CA ALA A 135 -18.22 -2.95 -10.46
C ALA A 135 -19.47 -2.81 -9.58
N VAL A 136 -19.30 -2.69 -8.25
CA VAL A 136 -20.39 -2.46 -7.30
C VAL A 136 -20.91 -1.02 -7.40
N PHE A 137 -20.11 -0.11 -7.97
CA PHE A 137 -20.49 1.28 -8.19
C PHE A 137 -21.06 1.47 -9.60
N VAL A 138 -22.38 1.26 -9.73
CA VAL A 138 -23.11 1.35 -11.00
C VAL A 138 -23.32 2.78 -11.54
N ASP A 139 -22.92 3.82 -10.80
CA ASP A 139 -22.98 5.20 -11.30
C ASP A 139 -21.82 6.06 -10.75
N PRO A 140 -20.76 6.33 -11.55
CA PRO A 140 -19.57 7.06 -11.10
C PRO A 140 -19.83 8.55 -10.79
N GLY A 141 -21.06 9.05 -10.99
CA GLY A 141 -21.46 10.44 -10.73
C GLY A 141 -22.36 10.66 -9.52
N THR A 142 -22.82 9.60 -8.84
CA THR A 142 -23.76 9.70 -7.72
C THR A 142 -23.04 9.40 -6.39
N VAL A 143 -23.38 10.12 -5.31
CA VAL A 143 -22.87 9.81 -3.96
C VAL A 143 -23.41 8.45 -3.55
N GLN A 144 -22.53 7.45 -3.60
CA GLN A 144 -22.86 6.08 -3.20
C GLN A 144 -22.88 6.03 -1.67
N THR A 145 -24.08 5.88 -1.09
CA THR A 145 -24.27 5.86 0.36
C THR A 145 -24.29 4.43 0.85
N ILE A 146 -23.25 4.02 1.57
CA ILE A 146 -23.27 2.76 2.31
C ILE A 146 -24.06 3.01 3.60
N THR A 147 -25.27 2.47 3.68
CA THR A 147 -26.14 2.62 4.85
C THR A 147 -25.86 1.49 5.84
N LEU A 148 -25.19 1.81 6.96
CA LEU A 148 -25.01 0.87 8.08
C LEU A 148 -26.33 0.82 8.87
N ASN A 149 -27.09 -0.28 8.74
CA ASN A 149 -28.33 -0.46 9.51
C ASN A 149 -28.03 -1.00 10.92
N SER A 150 -28.96 -0.81 11.86
CA SER A 150 -28.81 -1.19 13.28
C SER A 150 -28.68 -2.69 13.56
N SER A 151 -28.66 -3.54 12.52
CA SER A 151 -28.30 -4.95 12.68
C SER A 151 -26.79 -5.14 12.71
N LEU A 152 -26.00 -4.17 12.24
CA LEU A 152 -24.58 -4.04 12.59
C LEU A 152 -24.54 -3.67 14.06
N GLY A 153 -24.06 -4.57 14.92
CA GLY A 153 -23.50 -4.12 16.19
C GLY A 153 -22.57 -2.93 15.90
N GLU A 154 -22.63 -1.93 16.77
CA GLU A 154 -21.90 -0.66 16.66
C GLU A 154 -20.50 -0.88 16.06
N LEU A 155 -20.17 -0.15 14.99
CA LEU A 155 -18.82 -0.14 14.43
C LEU A 155 -17.91 0.57 15.45
N VAL A 156 -17.39 -0.19 16.41
CA VAL A 156 -16.41 0.30 17.38
C VAL A 156 -15.08 0.45 16.65
N ILE A 157 -14.79 1.67 16.20
CA ILE A 157 -13.45 2.04 15.77
C ILE A 157 -12.64 2.30 17.05
N ASP A 158 -11.92 1.28 17.54
CA ASP A 158 -11.01 1.41 18.68
C ASP A 158 -9.80 2.28 18.25
N ALA A 159 -9.98 3.59 18.35
CA ALA A 159 -9.03 4.57 17.88
C ALA A 159 -7.89 4.73 18.90
N MET A 160 -6.84 3.92 18.79
CA MET A 160 -5.51 4.34 19.25
C MET A 160 -4.80 5.24 18.21
N THR A 161 -5.34 5.36 17.00
CA THR A 161 -4.89 6.32 15.97
C THR A 161 -6.09 6.87 15.19
N PRO A 162 -6.08 8.14 14.75
CA PRO A 162 -7.16 8.71 13.95
C PRO A 162 -7.29 8.00 12.59
N VAL A 163 -8.49 7.55 12.24
CA VAL A 163 -8.83 7.09 10.88
C VAL A 163 -9.20 8.31 10.05
N GLU A 164 -8.41 8.61 9.02
CA GLU A 164 -8.68 9.69 8.07
C GLU A 164 -9.54 9.15 6.92
N ILE A 165 -10.80 9.61 6.82
CA ILE A 165 -11.65 9.35 5.65
C ILE A 165 -11.49 10.55 4.71
N GLN A 166 -10.63 10.43 3.70
CA GLN A 166 -10.45 11.48 2.70
C GLN A 166 -11.58 11.44 1.66
N ALA A 167 -12.43 12.45 1.65
CA ALA A 167 -13.25 12.76 0.48
C ALA A 167 -12.38 13.46 -0.57
N LEU A 168 -12.25 12.89 -1.76
CA LEU A 168 -11.60 13.57 -2.89
C LEU A 168 -12.38 14.85 -3.24
N PRO A 169 -11.71 15.97 -3.56
CA PRO A 169 -12.41 17.21 -3.88
C PRO A 169 -13.15 17.06 -5.21
N GLY A 170 -14.48 16.98 -5.13
CA GLY A 170 -15.36 17.13 -6.29
C GLY A 170 -15.25 18.55 -6.85
N SER A 171 -15.08 18.66 -8.16
CA SER A 171 -15.03 19.93 -8.89
C SER A 171 -16.36 20.68 -8.78
N SER A 172 -16.40 21.75 -7.97
CA SER A 172 -17.55 22.64 -7.92
C SER A 172 -17.70 23.38 -9.24
N GLY A 173 -18.75 23.08 -9.99
CA GLY A 173 -19.10 23.82 -11.21
C GLY A 173 -19.26 25.32 -10.95
N ALA A 174 -18.64 26.13 -11.79
CA ALA A 174 -18.74 27.59 -11.76
C ALA A 174 -20.19 28.03 -12.00
N GLY A 175 -20.79 28.74 -11.05
CA GLY A 175 -22.13 29.34 -11.25
C GLY A 175 -22.91 29.74 -10.00
N LYS A 176 -22.50 29.33 -8.80
CA LYS A 176 -23.08 29.80 -7.54
C LYS A 176 -21.98 30.53 -6.78
N GLY A 177 -22.11 31.86 -6.65
CA GLY A 177 -21.07 32.78 -6.15
C GLY A 177 -20.67 32.63 -4.68
N CYS A 178 -20.52 31.42 -4.17
CA CYS A 178 -19.98 31.16 -2.84
C CYS A 178 -18.45 31.08 -2.95
N GLN A 179 -17.77 32.19 -2.67
CA GLN A 179 -16.32 32.15 -2.43
C GLN A 179 -16.06 31.35 -1.14
N PRO A 180 -14.97 30.57 -1.08
CA PRO A 180 -14.65 29.85 0.13
C PRO A 180 -14.35 30.87 1.24
N TYR A 181 -14.93 30.66 2.43
CA TYR A 181 -14.63 31.39 3.67
C TYR A 181 -15.25 32.78 3.90
N SER A 182 -16.36 33.15 3.26
CA SER A 182 -17.16 34.30 3.78
C SER A 182 -18.66 34.12 3.58
N CYS A 183 -19.40 34.02 4.69
CA CYS A 183 -20.86 34.02 4.68
C CYS A 183 -21.36 35.46 4.76
N ALA A 184 -21.84 36.01 3.63
CA ALA A 184 -22.66 37.21 3.68
C ALA A 184 -24.01 36.89 4.36
N ALA A 185 -24.52 37.84 5.17
CA ALA A 185 -25.77 37.68 5.89
C ALA A 185 -26.94 37.40 4.91
N GLY A 186 -27.53 36.20 5.00
CA GLY A 186 -28.64 35.77 4.15
C GLY A 186 -28.46 34.39 3.49
N CYS A 187 -27.26 33.78 3.52
CA CYS A 187 -27.07 32.39 3.11
C CYS A 187 -27.44 31.43 4.26
N THR A 188 -28.55 30.70 4.13
CA THR A 188 -28.91 29.60 5.06
C THR A 188 -28.12 28.31 4.81
N ASP A 189 -27.43 28.19 3.67
CA ASP A 189 -26.66 26.99 3.28
C ASP A 189 -25.17 27.31 3.06
N CYS A 190 -24.52 27.88 4.07
CA CYS A 190 -23.06 27.91 4.13
C CYS A 190 -22.57 27.15 5.37
N CYS A 191 -22.56 25.82 5.27
CA CYS A 191 -21.75 24.96 6.12
C CYS A 191 -21.06 23.91 5.24
N ALA A 192 -19.83 24.18 4.84
CA ALA A 192 -18.82 23.14 4.73
C ALA A 192 -17.94 23.23 5.98
N THR A 193 -18.50 22.89 7.12
CA THR A 193 -17.74 22.51 8.30
C THR A 193 -17.50 21.01 8.21
N ILE A 194 -16.25 20.62 7.92
CA ILE A 194 -15.72 19.36 8.42
C ILE A 194 -15.37 19.65 9.88
N ASP A 195 -16.36 19.58 10.76
CA ASP A 195 -16.08 19.48 12.19
C ASP A 195 -17.27 18.85 12.91
N GLY A 196 -17.02 17.78 13.66
CA GLY A 196 -18.03 17.04 14.41
C GLY A 196 -18.55 15.78 13.71
N LEU A 197 -17.72 14.74 13.69
CA LEU A 197 -18.20 13.37 13.76
C LEU A 197 -19.17 13.26 14.96
N ILE A 198 -20.48 13.31 14.73
CA ILE A 198 -21.49 12.95 15.73
C ILE A 198 -21.74 11.46 15.60
N ILE A 199 -20.98 10.64 16.33
CA ILE A 199 -21.46 9.31 16.70
C ILE A 199 -22.43 9.55 17.86
N ALA A 200 -23.72 9.55 17.54
CA ALA A 200 -24.76 9.54 18.57
C ALA A 200 -24.69 8.20 19.32
N GLN A 201 -24.20 8.24 20.55
CA GLN A 201 -24.31 7.13 21.50
C GLN A 201 -25.79 6.96 21.86
N GLY A 202 -26.32 5.75 21.65
CA GLY A 202 -27.60 5.29 22.18
C GLY A 202 -27.38 4.46 23.42
#